data_AF-A0A5C1DEN8-F1
#
_entry.id   AF-A0A5C1DEN8-F1
#
_cell.length_a   1.000
_cell.length_b   1.000
_cell.length_c   1.000
_cell.angle_alpha   90.00
_cell.angle_beta   90.00
_cell.angle_gamma   90.00
#
_symmetry.space_group_name_H-M   'P 1'
#
loop_
_entity.id
_entity.type
_entity.pdbx_description
1 polymer ?
#
loop_
_entity_poly.entity_id
_entity_poly.type
_entity_poly.pdbx_seq_one_letter_code
_entity_poly.pdbx_strand_id
1 'polypeptide(L)'
;MKTIKLIAACAALVALAGCATQQGYAQKVTAWQGRDANELLATWGAPTGQMTMPNGKLLYTYRSAYSQDMPMQGSFYAPWGISGGGSVYYSCTTNFVIDPKTHQVQSVSFDGNDCVAPAKK
;
A
#
# COMPACT_ATOMS: atom_id res chain seq x y z
N MET A 1 -13.96 -7.30 -39.62
CA MET A 1 -14.84 -6.83 -38.52
C MET A 1 -14.70 -7.61 -37.20
N LYS A 2 -14.20 -8.86 -37.17
CA LYS A 2 -13.98 -9.61 -35.92
C LYS A 2 -12.71 -9.18 -35.16
N THR A 3 -11.67 -8.78 -35.88
CA THR A 3 -10.38 -8.32 -35.34
C THR A 3 -10.43 -6.95 -34.64
N ILE A 4 -11.26 -6.03 -35.13
CA ILE A 4 -11.42 -4.69 -34.53
C ILE A 4 -12.11 -4.77 -33.16
N LYS A 5 -13.05 -5.71 -32.96
CA LYS A 5 -13.69 -5.97 -31.67
C LYS A 5 -12.72 -6.56 -30.62
N LEU A 6 -11.72 -7.34 -31.07
CA LEU A 6 -10.69 -7.90 -30.20
C LEU A 6 -9.68 -6.84 -29.71
N ILE A 7 -9.32 -5.89 -30.56
CA ILE A 7 -8.38 -4.81 -30.20
C ILE A 7 -9.03 -3.83 -29.19
N ALA A 8 -10.32 -3.51 -29.38
CA ALA A 8 -11.07 -2.68 -28.44
C ALA A 8 -11.23 -3.35 -27.06
N ALA A 9 -11.36 -4.68 -27.01
CA ALA A 9 -11.42 -5.44 -25.75
C ALA A 9 -10.07 -5.46 -25.00
N CYS A 10 -8.95 -5.54 -25.71
CA CYS A 10 -7.62 -5.46 -25.09
C CYS A 10 -7.29 -4.06 -24.56
N ALA A 11 -7.73 -2.99 -25.23
CA ALA A 11 -7.47 -1.62 -24.79
C ALA A 11 -8.21 -1.25 -23.47
N ALA A 12 -9.40 -1.81 -23.25
CA ALA A 12 -10.17 -1.59 -22.02
C ALA A 12 -9.57 -2.28 -20.77
N LEU A 13 -8.83 -3.38 -20.95
CA LEU A 13 -8.14 -4.08 -19.86
C LEU A 13 -6.91 -3.33 -19.34
N VAL A 14 -6.28 -2.48 -20.16
CA VAL A 14 -5.09 -1.70 -19.78
C VAL A 14 -5.46 -0.45 -18.97
N ALA A 15 -6.68 0.09 -19.15
CA ALA A 15 -7.13 1.31 -18.47
C ALA A 15 -7.43 1.14 -16.97
N LEU A 16 -7.54 -0.09 -16.47
CA LEU A 16 -7.81 -0.39 -15.05
C LEU A 16 -6.54 -0.48 -14.19
N ALA A 17 -5.35 -0.38 -14.78
CA ALA A 17 -4.07 -0.57 -14.07
C ALA A 17 -3.56 0.68 -13.33
N GLY A 18 -4.33 1.79 -13.29
CA GLY A 18 -3.81 3.12 -12.94
C GLY A 18 -4.20 3.73 -11.59
N CYS A 19 -5.19 3.21 -10.86
CA CYS A 19 -5.48 3.73 -9.51
C CYS A 19 -4.68 2.93 -8.48
N ALA A 20 -3.79 3.62 -7.77
CA ALA A 20 -3.12 3.12 -6.57
C ALA A 20 -4.18 2.86 -5.49
N THR A 21 -4.84 1.70 -5.56
CA THR A 21 -5.90 1.30 -4.64
C THR A 21 -5.35 0.43 -3.52
N GLN A 22 -6.08 0.43 -2.41
CA GLN A 22 -5.82 -0.48 -1.30
C GLN A 22 -5.99 -1.95 -1.72
N GLN A 23 -6.88 -2.24 -2.67
CA GLN A 23 -7.04 -3.59 -3.23
C GLN A 23 -5.78 -4.04 -4.00
N GLY A 24 -5.18 -3.16 -4.80
CA GLY A 24 -3.93 -3.45 -5.50
C GLY A 24 -2.77 -3.65 -4.52
N TYR A 25 -2.74 -2.90 -3.42
CA TYR A 25 -1.76 -3.11 -2.36
C TYR A 25 -1.93 -4.48 -1.70
N ALA A 26 -3.17 -4.82 -1.32
CA ALA A 26 -3.51 -6.11 -0.73
C ALA A 26 -2.99 -7.27 -1.58
N GLN A 27 -3.23 -7.25 -2.89
CA GLN A 27 -2.74 -8.28 -3.81
C GLN A 27 -1.20 -8.39 -3.84
N LYS A 28 -0.48 -7.27 -3.78
CA LYS A 28 0.99 -7.27 -3.78
C LYS A 28 1.55 -7.83 -2.46
N VAL A 29 0.96 -7.47 -1.33
CA VAL A 29 1.48 -7.89 -0.02
C VAL A 29 1.09 -9.33 0.31
N THR A 30 -0.11 -9.78 -0.04
CA THR A 30 -0.52 -11.17 0.18
C THR A 30 0.24 -12.16 -0.70
N ALA A 31 0.75 -11.73 -1.86
CA ALA A 31 1.62 -12.54 -2.71
C ALA A 31 2.94 -12.98 -2.04
N TRP A 32 3.30 -12.37 -0.90
CA TRP A 32 4.44 -12.81 -0.09
C TRP A 32 4.13 -14.01 0.81
N GLN A 33 2.86 -14.38 1.01
CA GLN A 33 2.53 -15.57 1.81
C GLN A 33 3.14 -16.82 1.17
N GLY A 34 3.83 -17.61 1.99
CA GLY A 34 4.58 -18.80 1.58
C GLY A 34 5.96 -18.51 0.98
N ARG A 35 6.33 -17.24 0.74
CA ARG A 35 7.66 -16.88 0.25
C ARG A 35 8.69 -16.77 1.37
N ASP A 36 9.95 -16.83 0.99
CA ASP A 36 11.09 -16.72 1.90
C ASP A 36 11.22 -15.28 2.46
N ALA A 37 11.45 -15.18 3.76
CA ALA A 37 11.59 -13.92 4.47
C ALA A 37 12.86 -13.16 4.08
N ASN A 38 13.92 -13.84 3.64
CA ASN A 38 15.12 -13.17 3.15
C ASN A 38 14.87 -12.51 1.78
N GLU A 39 14.03 -13.12 0.92
CA GLU A 39 13.60 -12.48 -0.34
C GLU A 39 12.76 -11.22 -0.05
N LEU A 40 11.88 -11.31 0.97
CA LEU A 40 11.12 -10.16 1.46
C LEU A 40 12.06 -9.05 1.92
N LEU A 41 13.02 -9.35 2.80
CA LEU A 41 14.00 -8.38 3.31
C LEU A 41 14.89 -7.81 2.20
N ALA A 42 15.28 -8.61 1.21
CA ALA A 42 16.05 -8.13 0.06
C ALA A 42 15.25 -7.16 -0.82
N THR A 43 13.92 -7.35 -0.90
CA THR A 43 13.04 -6.54 -1.75
C THR A 43 12.51 -5.30 -1.04
N TRP A 44 12.16 -5.43 0.25
CA TRP A 44 11.53 -4.37 1.06
C TRP A 44 12.52 -3.65 1.98
N GLY A 45 13.72 -4.20 2.19
CA GLY A 45 14.71 -3.69 3.13
C GLY A 45 14.46 -4.17 4.56
N ALA A 46 15.15 -3.55 5.52
CA ALA A 46 14.96 -3.84 6.93
C ALA A 46 13.59 -3.32 7.42
N PRO A 47 12.88 -4.09 8.27
CA PRO A 47 11.59 -3.65 8.79
C PRO A 47 11.77 -2.48 9.76
N THR A 48 10.74 -1.64 9.87
CA THR A 48 10.69 -0.54 10.85
C THR A 48 10.72 -1.06 12.28
N GLY A 49 10.16 -2.25 12.52
CA GLY A 49 10.23 -2.92 13.81
C GLY A 49 10.14 -4.43 13.65
N GLN A 50 10.69 -5.15 14.61
CA GLN A 50 10.57 -6.59 14.70
C GLN A 50 10.32 -7.04 16.13
N MET A 51 9.52 -8.08 16.32
CA MET A 51 9.34 -8.72 17.63
C MET A 51 9.11 -10.22 17.50
N THR A 52 9.51 -10.97 18.52
CA THR A 52 9.12 -12.36 18.68
C THR A 52 7.76 -12.41 19.37
N MET A 53 6.78 -13.02 18.70
CA MET A 53 5.43 -13.22 19.22
C MET A 53 5.43 -14.32 20.30
N PRO A 54 4.43 -14.34 21.21
CA PRO A 54 4.31 -15.37 22.24
C PRO A 54 4.21 -16.81 21.70
N ASN A 55 3.74 -16.98 20.45
CA ASN A 55 3.70 -18.27 19.75
C ASN A 55 5.04 -18.69 19.13
N GLY A 56 6.12 -17.94 19.39
CA GLY A 56 7.47 -18.20 18.89
C GLY A 56 7.71 -17.72 17.46
N LYS A 57 6.73 -17.13 16.77
CA LYS A 57 6.90 -16.58 15.42
C LYS A 57 7.52 -15.20 15.45
N LEU A 58 8.12 -14.77 14.34
CA LEU A 58 8.64 -13.42 14.19
C LEU A 58 7.59 -12.53 13.52
N LEU A 59 7.44 -11.31 14.01
CA LEU A 59 6.62 -10.28 13.41
C LEU A 59 7.54 -9.21 12.84
N TYR A 60 7.50 -8.99 11.52
CA TYR A 60 8.15 -7.86 10.87
C TYR A 60 7.12 -6.80 10.53
N THR A 61 7.37 -5.57 10.97
CA THR A 61 6.47 -4.44 10.80
C THR A 61 7.14 -3.37 9.96
N TYR A 62 6.48 -2.98 8.87
CA TYR A 62 6.82 -1.83 8.04
C TYR A 62 5.79 -0.75 8.28
N ARG A 63 6.23 0.45 8.67
CA ARG A 63 5.34 1.58 8.93
C ARG A 63 5.77 2.79 8.11
N SER A 64 4.83 3.37 7.37
CA SER A 64 4.93 4.70 6.78
C SER A 64 3.84 5.60 7.37
N ALA A 65 4.18 6.85 7.65
CA ALA A 65 3.21 7.85 8.05
C ALA A 65 3.69 9.25 7.68
N TYR A 66 2.78 10.10 7.22
CA TYR A 66 3.04 11.50 6.92
C TYR A 66 1.77 12.33 7.07
N SER A 67 1.92 13.64 7.24
CA SER A 67 0.81 14.59 7.22
C SER A 67 0.90 15.43 5.95
N GLN A 68 -0.25 15.72 5.35
CA GLN A 68 -0.35 16.65 4.23
C GLN A 68 -1.20 17.84 4.63
N ASP A 69 -0.61 19.03 4.59
CA ASP A 69 -1.34 20.26 4.86
C ASP A 69 -2.13 20.68 3.62
N MET A 70 -3.44 20.89 3.82
CA MET A 70 -4.32 21.46 2.82
C MET A 70 -4.27 22.99 2.90
N PRO A 71 -3.94 23.67 1.79
CA PRO A 71 -3.88 25.12 1.76
C PRO A 71 -5.27 25.71 2.00
N MET A 72 -5.34 26.85 2.70
CA MET A 72 -6.58 27.59 2.83
C MET A 72 -7.02 28.08 1.44
N GLN A 73 -8.25 27.76 1.05
CA GLN A 73 -8.85 28.27 -0.18
C GLN A 73 -9.71 29.49 0.15
N GLY A 74 -9.13 30.67 -0.04
CA GLY A 74 -9.86 31.94 -0.05
C GLY A 74 -10.30 32.29 -1.47
N SER A 75 -11.55 32.72 -1.64
CA SER A 75 -12.05 33.22 -2.91
C SER A 75 -11.80 34.73 -3.02
N PHE A 76 -11.12 35.18 -4.08
CA PHE A 76 -10.87 36.60 -4.34
C PHE A 76 -12.17 37.39 -4.65
N TYR A 77 -13.22 36.69 -5.10
CA TYR A 77 -14.52 37.28 -5.47
C TYR A 77 -15.57 37.21 -4.35
N ALA A 78 -15.26 36.54 -3.24
CA ALA A 78 -16.08 36.50 -2.05
C ALA A 78 -15.19 36.76 -0.83
N PRO A 79 -15.01 38.03 -0.41
CA PRO A 79 -14.08 38.42 0.67
C PRO A 79 -14.37 37.75 2.01
N TRP A 80 -15.58 37.24 2.19
CA TRP A 80 -16.07 36.54 3.38
C TRP A 80 -16.01 35.01 3.26
N GLY A 81 -15.64 34.48 2.09
CA GLY A 81 -15.52 33.07 1.79
C GLY A 81 -14.09 32.58 1.96
N ILE A 82 -13.63 32.48 3.20
CA ILE A 82 -12.42 31.74 3.55
C ILE A 82 -12.87 30.32 3.91
N SER A 83 -12.57 29.35 3.05
CA SER A 83 -12.75 27.94 3.37
C SER A 83 -11.44 27.37 3.89
N GLY A 84 -11.55 26.62 4.98
CA GLY A 84 -10.47 26.26 5.90
C GLY A 84 -9.23 25.61 5.30
N GLY A 85 -8.16 25.64 6.08
CA GLY A 85 -6.98 24.79 5.94
C GLY A 85 -6.97 23.75 7.06
N GLY A 86 -6.32 22.61 6.82
CA GLY A 86 -6.26 21.50 7.76
C GLY A 86 -5.15 20.52 7.38
N SER A 87 -4.80 19.60 8.26
CA SER A 87 -3.78 18.59 7.99
C SER A 87 -4.43 17.22 7.92
N VAL A 88 -4.18 16.47 6.84
CA VAL A 88 -4.63 15.07 6.71
C VAL A 88 -3.47 14.16 7.07
N TYR A 89 -3.71 13.28 8.03
CA TYR A 89 -2.74 12.26 8.43
C TYR A 89 -2.92 11.00 7.59
N TYR A 90 -1.84 10.58 6.93
CA TYR A 90 -1.76 9.37 6.14
C TYR A 90 -0.84 8.38 6.84
N SER A 91 -1.27 7.12 6.91
CA SER A 91 -0.46 6.04 7.48
C SER A 91 -0.75 4.71 6.81
N CYS A 92 0.29 3.88 6.77
CA CYS A 92 0.17 2.47 6.46
C CYS A 92 1.12 1.66 7.35
N THR A 93 0.58 0.65 8.03
CA THR A 93 1.35 -0.34 8.78
C THR A 93 1.12 -1.70 8.14
N THR A 94 2.18 -2.37 7.72
CA THR A 94 2.14 -3.72 7.15
C THR A 94 2.94 -4.68 8.03
N ASN A 95 2.33 -5.79 8.35
CA ASN A 95 2.86 -6.81 9.23
C ASN A 95 3.00 -8.13 8.48
N PHE A 96 4.18 -8.73 8.56
CA PHE A 96 4.48 -10.06 8.08
C PHE A 96 4.76 -10.96 9.28
N VAL A 97 4.08 -12.09 9.37
CA VAL A 97 4.37 -13.13 10.37
C VAL A 97 5.26 -14.16 9.71
N ILE A 98 6.46 -14.36 10.24
CA ILE A 98 7.47 -15.26 9.72
C ILE A 98 7.63 -16.44 10.67
N ASP A 99 7.72 -17.63 10.09
CA ASP A 99 8.14 -18.83 10.81
C ASP A 99 9.67 -18.86 10.89
N PRO A 100 10.27 -18.79 12.09
CA PRO A 100 11.73 -18.85 12.21
C PRO A 100 12.32 -20.21 11.84
N LYS A 101 11.52 -21.29 11.75
CA LYS A 101 12.01 -22.63 11.38
C LYS A 101 12.08 -22.81 9.87
N THR A 102 11.06 -22.37 9.16
CA THR A 102 10.97 -22.52 7.70
C THR A 102 11.44 -21.28 6.95
N HIS A 103 11.66 -20.17 7.66
CA HIS A 103 11.98 -18.85 7.11
C HIS A 103 10.91 -18.32 6.14
N GLN A 104 9.67 -18.83 6.22
CA GLN A 104 8.58 -18.42 5.33
C GLN A 104 7.63 -17.43 5.99
N VAL A 105 7.09 -16.53 5.18
CA VAL A 105 5.97 -15.67 5.56
C VAL A 105 4.70 -16.51 5.67
N GLN A 106 4.18 -16.68 6.88
CA GLN A 106 2.95 -17.42 7.11
C GLN A 106 1.69 -16.59 6.88
N SER A 107 1.71 -15.32 7.27
CA SER A 107 0.56 -14.43 7.11
C SER A 107 0.99 -12.98 6.95
N VAL A 108 0.08 -12.20 6.38
CA VAL A 108 0.27 -10.78 6.08
C VAL A 108 -0.98 -10.03 6.51
N SER A 109 -0.80 -8.91 7.20
CA SER A 109 -1.87 -7.98 7.50
C SER A 109 -1.39 -6.55 7.27
N PHE A 110 -2.31 -5.65 6.95
CA PHE A 110 -2.01 -4.24 6.81
C PHE A 110 -3.18 -3.40 7.31
N ASP A 111 -2.87 -2.22 7.81
CA ASP A 111 -3.83 -1.28 8.39
C ASP A 111 -3.40 0.16 8.12
N GLY A 112 -4.37 1.05 7.92
CA GLY A 112 -4.14 2.46 7.61
C GLY A 112 -4.86 2.93 6.34
N ASN A 113 -4.91 4.25 6.16
CA ASN A 113 -5.62 4.93 5.07
C ASN A 113 -4.76 5.17 3.82
N ASP A 114 -3.46 4.92 3.87
CA ASP A 114 -2.52 5.13 2.77
C ASP A 114 -1.77 3.85 2.34
N CYS A 115 -2.38 2.68 2.60
CA CYS A 115 -1.84 1.42 2.11
C CYS A 115 -2.13 1.24 0.62
N VAL A 116 -1.39 1.97 -0.23
CA VAL A 116 -1.60 2.02 -1.68
C VAL A 116 -0.41 1.42 -2.44
N ALA A 117 -0.71 0.66 -3.49
CA ALA A 117 0.33 0.08 -4.33
C ALA A 117 1.06 1.18 -5.10
N PRO A 118 2.41 1.25 -5.07
CA PRO A 118 3.12 2.20 -5.91
C PRO A 118 2.81 1.88 -7.38
N ALA A 119 2.54 2.93 -8.16
CA ALA A 119 2.34 2.82 -9.60
C ALA A 119 3.60 2.19 -10.20
N LYS A 120 3.42 1.21 -11.10
CA LYS A 120 4.56 0.66 -11.85
C LYS A 120 5.17 1.81 -12.65
N LYS A 121 6.45 2.13 -12.39
CA LYS A 121 7.22 3.05 -13.21
C LYS A 121 7.50 2.43 -14.58
#